data_AF-A0A6A8AIN7-F1
#
_entry.id   AF-A0A6A8AIN7-F1
#
_cell.length_a   1.000
_cell.length_b   1.000
_cell.length_c   1.000
_cell.angle_alpha   90.00
_cell.angle_beta   90.00
_cell.angle_gamma   90.00
#
_symmetry.space_group_name_H-M   'P 1'
#
loop_
_entity.id
_entity.type
_entity.pdbx_description
1 polymer ?
#
loop_
_entity_poly.entity_id
_entity_poly.type
_entity_poly.pdbx_seq_one_letter_code
_entity_poly.pdbx_strand_id
1 'polypeptide(L)'
;MKKMVIWPAYLTVGKTRGGGRIVSRRNAVKSPKVEEIEKVARILNLEPEVEKEKAYPKTHWDKSGRVLVNKTGRKGEIVNAIAKGIKEMREKSKSARR
;
A
#
# COMPACT_ATOMS: atom_id res chain seq x y z
N MET A 1 19.39 -0.53 -9.45
CA MET A 1 18.53 -0.43 -8.24
C MET A 1 17.48 -1.52 -8.27
N LYS A 2 17.11 -2.12 -7.13
CA LYS A 2 16.15 -3.24 -7.09
C LYS A 2 14.74 -2.71 -6.82
N LYS A 3 13.81 -2.91 -7.75
CA LYS A 3 12.39 -2.58 -7.55
C LYS A 3 11.67 -3.68 -6.75
N MET A 4 10.65 -3.29 -6.00
CA MET A 4 9.80 -4.16 -5.18
C MET A 4 8.34 -3.91 -5.52
N VAL A 5 7.56 -4.98 -5.63
CA VAL A 5 6.10 -4.89 -5.83
C VAL A 5 5.39 -4.73 -4.49
N ILE A 6 4.55 -3.71 -4.40
CA ILE A 6 3.59 -3.47 -3.32
C ILE A 6 2.19 -3.71 -3.87
N TRP A 7 1.52 -4.73 -3.35
CA TRP A 7 0.12 -4.98 -3.64
C TRP A 7 -0.77 -4.29 -2.60
N PRO A 8 -1.92 -3.72 -2.99
CA PRO A 8 -2.92 -3.22 -2.05
C PRO A 8 -3.30 -4.25 -0.97
N ALA A 9 -3.37 -5.54 -1.36
CA ALA A 9 -3.64 -6.67 -0.48
C ALA A 9 -2.68 -6.78 0.73
N TYR A 10 -1.45 -6.26 0.63
CA TYR A 10 -0.49 -6.27 1.74
C TYR A 10 -0.91 -5.37 2.91
N LEU A 11 -1.70 -4.33 2.61
CA LEU A 11 -2.12 -3.28 3.53
C LEU A 11 -3.57 -3.46 3.97
N THR A 12 -4.37 -4.27 3.25
CA THR A 12 -5.81 -4.41 3.46
C THR A 12 -6.17 -5.12 4.76
N VAL A 13 -6.93 -4.44 5.63
CA VAL A 13 -7.40 -5.00 6.93
C VAL A 13 -8.30 -6.23 6.78
N GLY A 14 -9.10 -6.27 5.71
CA GLY A 14 -10.00 -7.39 5.42
C GLY A 14 -9.30 -8.67 4.94
N LYS A 15 -7.98 -8.64 4.71
CA LYS A 15 -7.21 -9.83 4.31
C LYS A 15 -6.53 -10.47 5.53
N THR A 16 -6.50 -11.80 5.56
CA THR A 16 -5.72 -12.57 6.54
C THR A 16 -4.22 -12.53 6.17
N ARG A 17 -3.33 -13.00 7.07
CA ARG A 17 -1.90 -13.10 6.75
C ARG A 17 -1.67 -14.04 5.56
N GLY A 18 -2.35 -15.20 5.55
CA GLY A 18 -2.36 -16.12 4.41
C GLY A 18 -2.98 -15.53 3.14
N GLY A 19 -3.95 -14.63 3.27
CA GLY A 19 -4.58 -13.89 2.17
C GLY A 19 -3.75 -12.75 1.60
N GLY A 20 -2.55 -12.51 2.13
CA GLY A 20 -1.58 -11.54 1.60
C GLY A 20 -1.26 -10.37 2.53
N ARG A 21 -2.02 -10.13 3.62
CA ARG A 21 -1.74 -9.01 4.52
C ARG A 21 -0.40 -9.20 5.23
N ILE A 22 0.47 -8.20 5.12
CA ILE A 22 1.80 -8.19 5.76
C ILE A 22 1.77 -7.37 7.05
N VAL A 23 1.07 -6.24 7.04
CA VAL A 23 1.02 -5.30 8.18
C VAL A 23 0.18 -5.81 9.33
N SER A 24 0.42 -5.30 10.54
CA SER A 24 -0.43 -5.57 11.70
C SER A 24 -1.85 -5.05 11.48
N ARG A 25 -2.86 -5.63 12.14
CA ARG A 25 -4.26 -5.16 12.01
C ARG A 25 -4.42 -3.68 12.40
N ARG A 26 -3.64 -3.20 13.39
CA ARG A 26 -3.67 -1.80 13.84
C ARG A 26 -3.20 -0.84 12.75
N ASN A 27 -2.22 -1.26 11.94
CA ASN A 27 -1.66 -0.44 10.85
C ASN A 27 -2.34 -0.70 9.50
N ALA A 28 -3.15 -1.75 9.40
CA ALA A 28 -3.87 -2.08 8.18
C ALA A 28 -4.91 -1.00 7.81
N VAL A 29 -5.11 -0.83 6.51
CA VAL A 29 -6.00 0.18 5.93
C VAL A 29 -7.22 -0.51 5.34
N LYS A 30 -8.40 0.11 5.49
CA LYS A 30 -9.64 -0.35 4.83
C LYS A 30 -9.61 0.11 3.36
N SER A 31 -9.66 -0.84 2.44
CA SER A 31 -9.67 -0.61 0.98
C SER A 31 -8.59 0.39 0.52
N PRO A 32 -7.30 0.03 0.62
CA PRO A 32 -6.20 0.89 0.15
C PRO A 32 -6.27 1.03 -1.38
N LYS A 33 -6.28 2.27 -1.88
CA LYS A 33 -6.20 2.55 -3.32
C LYS A 33 -4.75 2.62 -3.77
N VAL A 34 -4.47 2.24 -5.01
CA VAL A 34 -3.14 2.38 -5.64
C VAL A 34 -2.63 3.82 -5.63
N GLU A 35 -3.53 4.79 -5.82
CA GLU A 35 -3.20 6.22 -5.79
C GLU A 35 -2.75 6.70 -4.39
N GLU A 36 -3.31 6.12 -3.32
CA GLU A 36 -2.88 6.45 -1.96
C GLU A 36 -1.50 5.86 -1.67
N ILE A 37 -1.25 4.64 -2.15
CA ILE A 37 0.05 3.98 -2.03
C ILE A 37 1.11 4.79 -2.80
N GLU A 38 0.79 5.21 -4.02
CA GLU A 38 1.68 6.05 -4.84
C GLU A 38 2.03 7.36 -4.14
N LYS A 39 1.03 8.12 -3.69
CA LYS A 39 1.25 9.40 -3.00
C LYS A 39 2.18 9.24 -1.81
N VAL A 40 1.93 8.25 -0.95
CA VAL A 40 2.74 8.02 0.24
C VAL A 40 4.13 7.51 -0.12
N ALA A 41 4.25 6.61 -1.09
CA ALA A 41 5.56 6.14 -1.56
C ALA A 41 6.40 7.27 -2.17
N ARG A 42 5.75 8.26 -2.83
CA ARG A 42 6.41 9.46 -3.37
C ARG A 42 6.91 10.36 -2.24
N ILE A 43 6.11 10.57 -1.19
CA ILE A 43 6.51 11.31 0.02
C ILE A 43 7.71 10.62 0.72
N LEU A 44 7.74 9.28 0.69
CA LEU A 44 8.84 8.49 1.24
C LEU A 44 10.07 8.39 0.32
N ASN A 45 10.11 9.13 -0.79
CA ASN A 45 11.18 9.10 -1.80
C ASN A 45 11.50 7.69 -2.32
N LEU A 46 10.48 6.86 -2.50
CA LEU A 46 10.62 5.48 -2.99
C LEU A 46 10.41 5.32 -4.50
N GLU A 47 10.33 6.42 -5.26
CA GLU A 47 10.08 6.44 -6.71
C GLU A 47 8.99 5.44 -7.16
N PRO A 48 7.72 5.68 -6.80
CA PRO A 48 6.64 4.75 -7.11
C PRO A 48 6.28 4.78 -8.59
N GLU A 49 5.99 3.61 -9.14
CA GLU A 49 5.46 3.40 -10.49
C GLU A 49 4.17 2.57 -10.40
N VAL A 50 3.07 3.11 -10.92
CA VAL A 50 1.74 2.51 -10.77
C VAL A 50 1.36 1.73 -12.02
N GLU A 51 0.97 0.48 -11.82
CA GLU A 51 0.38 -0.37 -12.87
C GLU A 51 -1.07 -0.69 -12.51
N LYS A 52 -2.01 0.10 -13.04
CA LYS A 52 -3.45 0.02 -12.69
C LYS A 52 -4.14 -1.24 -13.25
N GLU A 53 -3.62 -1.82 -14.32
CA GLU A 53 -4.29 -2.93 -15.03
C GLU A 53 -4.00 -4.32 -14.44
N LYS A 54 -3.06 -4.42 -13.49
CA LYS A 54 -2.66 -5.71 -12.92
C LYS A 54 -3.58 -6.13 -11.78
N ALA A 55 -3.98 -7.39 -11.80
CA ALA A 55 -4.72 -8.02 -10.72
C ALA A 55 -3.79 -8.78 -9.77
N TYR A 56 -4.14 -8.83 -8.49
CA TYR A 56 -3.41 -9.62 -7.50
C TYR A 56 -3.66 -11.11 -7.77
N PRO A 57 -2.63 -11.99 -7.84
CA PRO A 57 -2.82 -13.38 -8.26
C PRO A 57 -3.87 -14.17 -7.46
N LYS A 58 -4.02 -13.90 -6.15
CA LYS A 58 -5.04 -14.56 -5.31
C LYS A 58 -6.46 -13.98 -5.44
N THR A 59 -6.60 -12.85 -6.13
CA THR A 59 -7.87 -12.19 -6.46
C THR A 59 -7.77 -11.65 -7.88
N HIS A 60 -7.62 -12.55 -8.85
CA HIS A 60 -7.36 -12.21 -10.25
C HIS A 60 -8.51 -11.42 -10.90
N TRP A 61 -9.72 -11.52 -10.34
CA TRP A 61 -10.90 -10.75 -10.76
C TRP A 61 -10.84 -9.28 -10.31
N ASP A 62 -10.03 -8.97 -9.29
CA ASP A 62 -9.90 -7.64 -8.71
C ASP A 62 -8.69 -6.92 -9.34
N LYS A 63 -8.98 -6.08 -10.34
CA LYS A 63 -8.00 -5.22 -11.02
C LYS A 63 -7.67 -3.98 -10.17
N SER A 64 -7.27 -4.21 -8.92
CA SER A 64 -6.93 -3.13 -7.99
C SER A 64 -5.61 -2.44 -8.33
N GLY A 65 -4.82 -2.99 -9.25
CA GLY A 65 -3.49 -2.51 -9.64
C GLY A 65 -2.38 -2.93 -8.67
N ARG A 66 -1.14 -2.59 -9.03
CA ARG A 66 0.05 -2.71 -8.17
C ARG A 66 0.91 -1.47 -8.25
N VAL A 67 1.75 -1.28 -7.23
CA VAL A 67 2.76 -0.21 -7.22
C VAL A 67 4.14 -0.83 -7.11
N LEU A 68 5.03 -0.49 -8.03
CA LEU A 68 6.46 -0.77 -7.94
C LEU A 68 7.13 0.36 -7.17
N VAL A 69 7.98 0.02 -6.22
CA VAL A 69 8.76 1.00 -5.43
C VAL A 69 10.21 0.58 -5.37
N ASN A 70 11.12 1.54 -5.21
CA ASN A 70 12.52 1.25 -4.96
C ASN A 70 12.69 0.55 -3.60
N LYS A 71 13.43 -0.55 -3.61
CA LYS A 71 13.75 -1.30 -2.39
C LYS A 71 14.88 -0.59 -1.65
N THR A 72 14.50 0.28 -0.72
CA THR A 72 15.42 0.97 0.20
C THR A 72 15.68 0.21 1.50
N GLY A 73 14.97 -0.90 1.75
CA GLY A 73 15.07 -1.67 2.99
C GLY A 73 14.31 -3.00 2.98
N ARG A 74 13.91 -3.48 4.17
CA ARG A 74 13.13 -4.72 4.31
C ARG A 74 11.69 -4.49 3.85
N LYS A 75 11.13 -5.50 3.16
CA LYS A 75 9.75 -5.43 2.63
C LYS A 75 8.72 -5.05 3.70
N GLY A 76 8.81 -5.66 4.88
CA GLY A 76 7.87 -5.41 5.98
C GLY A 76 7.91 -3.99 6.52
N GLU A 77 9.10 -3.38 6.57
CA GLU A 77 9.29 -2.00 7.04
C GLU A 77 8.70 -1.01 6.04
N ILE A 78 9.02 -1.15 4.76
CA ILE A 78 8.48 -0.31 3.68
C ILE A 78 6.95 -0.39 3.66
N VAL A 79 6.40 -1.61 3.68
CA VAL A 79 4.94 -1.81 3.65
C VAL A 79 4.30 -1.20 4.91
N ASN A 80 4.89 -1.35 6.10
CA ASN A 80 4.38 -0.71 7.31
C ASN A 80 4.46 0.82 7.26
N ALA A 81 5.53 1.39 6.72
CA ALA A 81 5.71 2.83 6.56
C ALA A 81 4.63 3.41 5.63
N ILE A 82 4.39 2.76 4.49
CA ILE A 82 3.30 3.12 3.57
C ILE A 82 1.95 3.05 4.27
N ALA A 83 1.68 1.98 5.03
CA ALA A 83 0.42 1.82 5.76
C ALA A 83 0.17 2.97 6.75
N LYS A 84 1.19 3.34 7.52
CA LYS A 84 1.13 4.46 8.47
C LYS A 84 0.88 5.79 7.75
N GLY A 85 1.63 6.07 6.68
CA GLY A 85 1.46 7.29 5.91
C GLY A 85 0.06 7.43 5.30
N ILE A 86 -0.55 6.32 4.84
CA ILE A 86 -1.93 6.35 4.34
C ILE A 86 -2.92 6.69 5.47
N LYS A 87 -2.75 6.10 6.67
CA LYS A 87 -3.62 6.43 7.81
C LYS A 87 -3.50 7.89 8.20
N GLU A 88 -2.28 8.41 8.33
CA GLU A 88 -2.03 9.81 8.67
C GLU A 88 -2.62 10.76 7.63
N MET A 89 -2.46 10.45 6.33
CA MET A 89 -3.06 11.23 5.23
C MET A 89 -4.60 11.25 5.33
N ARG A 90 -5.24 10.11 5.63
CA ARG A 90 -6.70 10.03 5.80
C ARG A 90 -7.18 10.79 7.03
N GLU A 91 -6.45 10.73 8.14
CA GLU A 91 -6.80 11.47 9.36
C GLU A 91 -6.63 12.98 9.17
N LYS A 92 -5.55 13.44 8.51
CA LYS A 92 -5.38 14.84 8.11
C LYS A 92 -6.53 15.32 7.21
N SER A 93 -6.94 14.51 6.23
CA SER A 93 -8.08 14.83 5.37
C SER A 93 -9.42 14.92 6.11
N LYS A 94 -9.62 14.19 7.21
CA LYS A 94 -10.82 14.34 8.06
C LYS A 94 -10.76 15.62 8.88
N SER A 95 -9.61 15.91 9.47
CA SER A 95 -9.41 17.11 10.29
C SER A 95 -9.57 18.39 9.49
N ALA A 96 -9.14 18.41 8.22
CA ALA A 96 -9.30 19.58 7.35
C ALA A 96 -10.74 19.83 6.88
N ARG A 97 -11.65 18.88 7.11
CA ARG A 97 -13.09 19.00 6.78
C ARG A 97 -13.95 19.31 8.01
N ARG A 98 -13.33 19.43 9.18
CA ARG A 98 -13.95 19.84 10.44
C ARG A 98 -13.66 21.30 10.68
#